data_AF-A0A0X8X9T4-F1
#
_entry.id   AF-A0A0X8X9T4-F1
#
_cell.length_a   1.000
_cell.length_b   1.000
_cell.length_c   1.000
_cell.angle_alpha   90.00
_cell.angle_beta   90.00
_cell.angle_gamma   90.00
#
_symmetry.space_group_name_H-M   'P 1'
#
loop_
_entity.id
_entity.type
_entity.pdbx_description
1 polymer ?
#
loop_
_entity_poly.entity_id
_entity_poly.type
_entity_poly.pdbx_seq_one_letter_code
_entity_poly.pdbx_strand_id
1 'polypeptide(L)'
;MPMDWIETLGIPSLLVIIAGWLGKRYLDKKLEYERALYKSQIASLEGSLRENLEVHKQKLKNSEFIFREQYHAVLQLYKLKKDMVPEKRYPDMEWGDALEEMAQSANETRKQLEAFREKYFAVLSPGVVEKLESASSSCIDAELEGPDFPGTQFIDLAFNRIEECTSLLKSDFDGQRNVKFQRFERGGAQKGPPADSENERR
;
A
#
# COMPACT_ATOMS: atom_id res chain seq x y z
N MET A 1 91.98 20.50 -29.90
CA MET A 1 91.47 19.36 -29.11
C MET A 1 89.98 19.28 -29.34
N PRO A 2 89.45 18.14 -29.81
CA PRO A 2 88.05 18.02 -30.16
C PRO A 2 87.17 17.87 -28.91
N MET A 3 86.25 18.83 -28.78
CA MET A 3 84.88 18.76 -28.27
C MET A 3 84.32 17.37 -27.81
N ASP A 4 84.18 17.19 -26.49
CA ASP A 4 83.43 16.12 -25.80
C ASP A 4 81.99 16.56 -25.43
N TRP A 5 81.14 16.81 -26.44
CA TRP A 5 79.73 17.20 -26.25
C TRP A 5 78.77 15.99 -26.23
N ILE A 6 79.32 14.78 -26.38
CA ILE A 6 78.55 13.52 -26.45
C ILE A 6 78.19 13.02 -25.03
N GLU A 7 78.99 13.31 -24.01
CA GLU A 7 78.70 12.88 -22.63
C GLU A 7 77.70 13.78 -21.90
N THR A 8 77.55 15.04 -22.32
CA THR A 8 76.61 16.00 -21.70
C THR A 8 75.17 15.83 -22.16
N LEU A 9 74.90 15.04 -23.21
CA LEU A 9 73.55 14.78 -23.73
C LEU A 9 72.92 13.47 -23.19
N GLY A 10 73.73 12.52 -22.70
CA GLY A 10 73.26 11.23 -22.20
C GLY A 10 72.72 11.25 -20.77
N ILE A 11 73.34 12.03 -19.88
CA ILE A 11 72.96 12.06 -18.45
C ILE A 11 71.64 12.83 -18.21
N PRO A 12 71.40 14.01 -18.82
CA PRO A 12 70.11 14.71 -18.66
C PRO A 12 68.94 13.92 -19.25
N SER A 13 69.16 13.21 -20.36
CA SER A 13 68.12 12.40 -21.01
C SER A 13 67.74 11.16 -20.18
N LEU A 14 68.70 10.48 -19.55
CA LEU A 14 68.43 9.39 -18.61
C LEU A 14 67.62 9.84 -17.40
N LEU A 15 67.92 11.01 -16.83
CA LEU A 15 67.16 11.56 -15.70
C LEU A 15 65.72 11.90 -16.09
N VAL A 16 65.49 12.44 -17.30
CA VAL A 16 64.15 12.69 -17.83
C VAL A 16 63.37 11.38 -18.04
N ILE A 17 64.04 10.32 -18.52
CA ILE A 17 63.44 8.99 -18.68
C ILE A 17 63.04 8.39 -17.33
N ILE A 18 63.92 8.46 -16.33
CA ILE A 18 63.66 7.94 -14.98
C ILE A 18 62.54 8.73 -14.30
N ALA A 19 62.57 10.06 -14.39
CA ALA A 19 61.51 10.92 -13.85
C ALA A 19 60.16 10.65 -14.53
N GLY A 20 60.13 10.47 -15.85
CA GLY A 20 58.94 10.08 -16.61
C GLY A 20 58.39 8.71 -16.20
N TRP A 21 59.27 7.73 -15.98
CA TRP A 21 58.87 6.40 -15.49
C TRP A 21 58.32 6.45 -14.05
N LEU A 22 58.96 7.21 -13.16
CA LEU A 22 58.53 7.34 -11.77
C LEU A 22 57.18 8.09 -11.68
N GLY A 23 57.02 9.16 -12.46
CA GLY A 23 55.77 9.90 -12.58
C GLY A 23 54.64 9.04 -13.14
N LYS A 24 54.91 8.28 -14.20
CA LYS A 24 53.97 7.31 -14.76
C LYS A 24 53.55 6.27 -13.72
N ARG A 25 54.51 5.68 -12.99
CA ARG A 25 54.24 4.67 -11.96
C ARG A 25 53.43 5.23 -10.78
N TYR A 26 53.67 6.49 -10.39
CA TYR A 26 52.88 7.16 -9.36
C TYR A 26 51.44 7.44 -9.84
N LEU A 27 51.29 7.96 -11.06
CA LEU A 27 49.98 8.22 -11.67
C LEU A 27 49.18 6.93 -11.86
N ASP A 28 49.81 5.86 -12.36
CA ASP A 28 49.19 4.56 -12.53
C ASP A 28 48.69 4.00 -11.18
N LYS A 29 49.51 4.07 -10.12
CA LYS A 29 49.10 3.65 -8.77
C LYS A 29 47.93 4.46 -8.23
N LYS A 30 47.96 5.80 -8.39
CA LYS A 30 46.88 6.67 -7.92
C LYS A 30 45.57 6.37 -8.67
N LEU A 31 45.67 6.17 -9.98
CA LEU A 31 44.55 5.88 -10.85
C LEU A 31 43.96 4.48 -10.59
N GLU A 32 44.80 3.49 -10.30
CA GLU A 32 44.36 2.16 -9.82
C GLU A 32 43.63 2.25 -8.48
N TYR A 33 44.17 3.04 -7.54
CA TYR A 33 43.53 3.26 -6.24
C TYR A 33 42.16 3.93 -6.38
N GLU A 34 42.05 5.00 -7.16
CA GLU A 34 40.77 5.67 -7.42
C GLU A 34 39.78 4.75 -8.12
N ARG A 35 40.23 3.97 -9.13
CA ARG A 35 39.37 2.96 -9.79
C ARG A 35 38.87 1.90 -8.81
N ALA A 36 39.72 1.41 -7.91
CA ALA A 36 39.32 0.44 -6.90
C ALA A 36 38.33 1.04 -5.90
N LEU A 37 38.55 2.29 -5.49
CA LEU A 37 37.66 3.03 -4.61
C LEU A 37 36.28 3.23 -5.26
N TYR A 38 36.22 3.73 -6.50
CA TYR A 38 34.96 3.90 -7.22
C TYR A 38 34.24 2.57 -7.45
N LYS A 39 34.96 1.50 -7.80
CA LYS A 39 34.36 0.15 -7.93
C LYS A 39 33.74 -0.32 -6.61
N SER A 40 34.43 -0.10 -5.49
CA SER A 40 33.91 -0.45 -4.17
C SER A 40 32.68 0.38 -3.80
N GLN A 41 32.67 1.68 -4.10
CA GLN A 41 31.52 2.55 -3.86
C GLN A 41 30.32 2.16 -4.73
N ILE A 42 30.53 1.83 -6.01
CA ILE A 42 29.48 1.34 -6.89
C ILE A 42 28.92 0.03 -6.35
N ALA A 43 29.76 -0.92 -5.95
CA ALA A 43 29.32 -2.19 -5.40
C ALA A 43 28.54 -2.03 -4.08
N SER A 44 28.95 -1.11 -3.20
CA SER A 44 28.21 -0.85 -1.97
C SER A 44 26.88 -0.15 -2.22
N LEU A 45 26.83 0.81 -3.15
CA LEU A 45 25.59 1.47 -3.59
C LEU A 45 24.63 0.47 -4.21
N GLU A 46 25.10 -0.36 -5.15
CA GLU A 46 24.31 -1.43 -5.76
C GLU A 46 23.77 -2.41 -4.71
N GLY A 47 24.59 -2.78 -3.71
CA GLY A 47 24.18 -3.59 -2.58
C GLY A 47 23.04 -2.94 -1.80
N SER A 48 23.20 -1.68 -1.41
CA SER A 48 22.18 -0.93 -0.66
C SER A 48 20.88 -0.75 -1.44
N LEU A 49 20.96 -0.52 -2.76
CA LEU A 49 19.80 -0.39 -3.62
C LEU A 49 19.02 -1.71 -3.73
N ARG A 50 19.72 -2.84 -3.84
CA ARG A 50 19.10 -4.17 -3.87
C ARG A 50 18.39 -4.48 -2.55
N GLU A 51 19.04 -4.24 -1.43
CA GLU A 51 18.44 -4.43 -0.10
C GLU A 51 17.18 -3.57 0.08
N ASN A 52 17.28 -2.27 -0.25
CA ASN A 52 16.14 -1.36 -0.19
C ASN A 52 14.99 -1.84 -1.10
N LEU A 53 15.30 -2.31 -2.31
CA LEU A 53 14.30 -2.86 -3.23
C LEU A 53 13.60 -4.08 -2.62
N GLU A 54 14.34 -5.01 -2.02
CA GLU A 54 13.78 -6.19 -1.36
C GLU A 54 12.85 -5.81 -0.20
N VAL A 55 13.26 -4.86 0.65
CA VAL A 55 12.44 -4.33 1.74
C VAL A 55 11.17 -3.68 1.20
N HIS A 56 11.27 -2.85 0.16
CA HIS A 56 10.11 -2.22 -0.47
C HIS A 56 9.16 -3.24 -1.11
N LYS A 57 9.71 -4.26 -1.78
CA LYS A 57 8.93 -5.37 -2.36
C LYS A 57 8.19 -6.14 -1.28
N GLN A 58 8.84 -6.41 -0.15
CA GLN A 58 8.19 -7.09 0.97
C GLN A 58 7.09 -6.23 1.60
N LYS A 59 7.34 -4.94 1.81
CA LYS A 59 6.33 -3.99 2.29
C LYS A 59 5.11 -3.93 1.35
N LEU A 60 5.36 -3.87 0.04
CA LEU A 60 4.29 -3.83 -0.96
C LEU A 60 3.44 -5.10 -0.93
N LYS A 61 4.07 -6.28 -0.90
CA LYS A 61 3.35 -7.56 -0.76
C LYS A 61 2.53 -7.62 0.52
N ASN A 62 3.07 -7.12 1.63
CA ASN A 62 2.33 -7.09 2.90
C ASN A 62 1.11 -6.16 2.80
N SER A 63 1.27 -4.96 2.22
CA SER A 63 0.15 -4.05 2.00
C SER A 63 -0.92 -4.63 1.07
N GLU A 64 -0.52 -5.36 0.03
CA GLU A 64 -1.44 -6.03 -0.89
C GLU A 64 -2.24 -7.12 -0.17
N PHE A 65 -1.58 -7.90 0.68
CA PHE A 65 -2.24 -8.90 1.50
C PHE A 65 -3.28 -8.28 2.44
N ILE A 66 -2.90 -7.24 3.19
CA ILE A 66 -3.82 -6.54 4.11
C ILE A 66 -5.02 -5.97 3.34
N PHE A 67 -4.78 -5.30 2.20
CA PHE A 67 -5.84 -4.73 1.39
C PHE A 67 -6.81 -5.78 0.86
N ARG A 68 -6.29 -6.95 0.44
CA ARG A 68 -7.10 -8.08 -0.02
C ARG A 68 -7.98 -8.62 1.10
N GLU A 69 -7.43 -8.79 2.30
CA GLU A 69 -8.21 -9.24 3.45
C GLU A 69 -9.27 -8.21 3.86
N GLN A 70 -8.96 -6.91 3.82
CA GLN A 70 -9.95 -5.85 4.04
C GLN A 70 -11.06 -5.84 3.00
N TYR A 71 -10.73 -6.05 1.72
CA TYR A 71 -11.73 -6.21 0.66
C TYR A 71 -12.66 -7.40 0.94
N HIS A 72 -12.09 -8.54 1.34
CA HIS A 72 -12.89 -9.71 1.73
C HIS A 72 -13.76 -9.43 2.96
N ALA A 73 -13.23 -8.70 3.96
CA ALA A 73 -13.99 -8.31 5.14
C ALA A 73 -15.21 -7.44 4.76
N VAL A 74 -15.04 -6.42 3.91
CA VAL A 74 -16.16 -5.58 3.43
C VAL A 74 -17.24 -6.42 2.75
N LEU A 75 -16.85 -7.33 1.86
CA LEU A 75 -17.80 -8.19 1.15
C LEU A 75 -18.54 -9.15 2.09
N GLN A 76 -17.82 -9.75 3.04
CA GLN A 76 -18.42 -10.69 3.99
C GLN A 76 -19.38 -9.98 4.95
N LEU A 77 -19.03 -8.79 5.44
CA LEU A 77 -19.92 -8.01 6.31
C LEU A 77 -21.16 -7.52 5.55
N TYR A 78 -21.00 -7.08 4.31
CA TYR A 78 -22.13 -6.72 3.44
C TYR A 78 -23.06 -7.91 3.21
N LYS A 79 -22.49 -9.09 2.95
CA LYS A 79 -23.27 -10.31 2.78
C LYS A 79 -24.03 -10.66 4.06
N LEU A 80 -23.36 -10.61 5.22
CA LEU A 80 -23.99 -10.85 6.52
C LEU A 80 -25.17 -9.89 6.76
N LYS A 81 -24.98 -8.58 6.50
CA LYS A 81 -26.07 -7.60 6.60
C LYS A 81 -27.27 -7.98 5.73
N LYS A 82 -27.00 -8.41 4.50
CA LYS A 82 -28.06 -8.82 3.57
C LYS A 82 -28.76 -10.09 4.03
N ASP A 83 -28.00 -11.10 4.45
CA ASP A 83 -28.52 -12.41 4.86
C ASP A 83 -29.30 -12.33 6.20
N MET A 84 -29.03 -11.30 7.01
CA MET A 84 -29.79 -11.01 8.22
C MET A 84 -31.24 -10.58 7.91
N VAL A 85 -31.49 -9.90 6.78
CA VAL A 85 -32.84 -9.43 6.44
C VAL A 85 -33.62 -10.55 5.75
N PRO A 86 -34.80 -10.94 6.26
CA PRO A 86 -35.60 -12.00 5.67
C PRO A 86 -36.13 -11.61 4.28
N GLU A 87 -36.32 -12.61 3.42
CA GLU A 87 -36.98 -12.40 2.14
C GLU A 87 -38.46 -12.05 2.35
N LYS A 88 -38.96 -11.10 1.56
CA LYS A 88 -40.36 -10.68 1.63
C LYS A 88 -41.28 -11.84 1.25
N ARG A 89 -42.00 -12.41 2.23
CA ARG A 89 -42.87 -13.58 2.03
C ARG A 89 -44.26 -13.24 1.53
N TYR A 90 -44.78 -12.06 1.89
CA TYR A 90 -46.12 -11.59 1.52
C TYR A 90 -46.13 -10.09 1.19
N PRO A 91 -47.07 -9.60 0.35
CA PRO A 91 -47.07 -8.23 -0.17
C PRO A 91 -47.16 -7.14 0.91
N ASP A 92 -47.82 -7.44 2.01
CA ASP A 92 -48.12 -6.60 3.16
C ASP A 92 -47.13 -6.74 4.33
N MET A 93 -46.04 -7.50 4.14
CA MET A 93 -44.99 -7.63 5.15
C MET A 93 -44.37 -6.27 5.49
N GLU A 94 -44.43 -5.91 6.77
CA GLU A 94 -43.86 -4.69 7.32
C GLU A 94 -42.48 -4.94 7.94
N TRP A 95 -41.79 -3.87 8.32
CA TRP A 95 -40.50 -3.98 9.00
C TRP A 95 -40.62 -4.70 10.35
N GLY A 96 -41.74 -4.54 11.06
CA GLY A 96 -42.01 -5.25 12.31
C GLY A 96 -41.96 -6.77 12.14
N ASP A 97 -42.63 -7.30 11.12
CA ASP A 97 -42.63 -8.74 10.80
C ASP A 97 -41.21 -9.24 10.47
N ALA A 98 -40.43 -8.43 9.74
CA ALA A 98 -39.03 -8.73 9.47
C ALA A 98 -38.19 -8.76 10.75
N LEU A 99 -38.41 -7.80 11.67
CA LEU A 99 -37.70 -7.74 12.95
C LEU A 99 -38.01 -8.94 13.84
N GLU A 100 -39.25 -9.44 13.85
CA GLU A 100 -39.61 -10.66 14.59
C GLU A 100 -38.84 -11.88 14.05
N GLU A 101 -38.78 -12.05 12.72
CA GLU A 101 -37.99 -13.13 12.10
C GLU A 101 -36.48 -12.97 12.35
N MET A 102 -35.99 -11.73 12.33
CA MET A 102 -34.59 -11.41 12.66
C MET A 102 -34.29 -11.72 14.12
N ALA A 103 -35.20 -11.42 15.05
CA ALA A 103 -35.04 -11.74 16.46
C ALA A 103 -35.02 -13.25 16.71
N GLN A 104 -35.84 -14.04 15.99
CA GLN A 104 -35.79 -15.51 16.04
C GLN A 104 -34.44 -16.08 15.59
N SER A 105 -33.72 -15.36 14.71
CA SER A 105 -32.41 -15.75 14.18
C SER A 105 -31.24 -15.01 14.84
N ALA A 106 -31.48 -14.25 15.91
CA ALA A 106 -30.48 -13.40 16.56
C ALA A 106 -29.21 -14.16 16.99
N ASN A 107 -29.37 -15.38 17.50
CA ASN A 107 -28.22 -16.21 17.90
C ASN A 107 -27.37 -16.63 16.70
N GLU A 108 -28.00 -16.93 15.56
CA GLU A 108 -27.28 -17.26 14.33
C GLU A 108 -26.54 -16.04 13.81
N THR A 109 -27.19 -14.86 13.77
CA THR A 109 -26.53 -13.60 13.42
C THR A 109 -25.35 -13.31 14.34
N ARG A 110 -25.49 -13.49 15.66
CA ARG A 110 -24.42 -13.31 16.64
C ARG A 110 -23.23 -14.22 16.35
N LYS A 111 -23.45 -15.50 16.10
CA LYS A 111 -22.36 -16.46 15.77
C LYS A 111 -21.64 -16.06 14.50
N GLN A 112 -22.37 -15.61 13.49
CA GLN A 112 -21.76 -15.16 12.24
C GLN A 112 -20.95 -13.86 12.43
N LEU A 113 -21.42 -12.93 13.27
CA LEU A 113 -20.66 -11.73 13.66
C LEU A 113 -19.38 -12.07 14.44
N GLU A 114 -19.45 -13.01 15.37
CA GLU A 114 -18.28 -13.49 16.13
C GLU A 114 -17.25 -14.14 15.21
N ALA A 115 -17.69 -15.04 14.32
CA ALA A 115 -16.83 -15.68 13.33
C ALA A 115 -16.21 -14.66 12.36
N PHE A 116 -16.97 -13.64 11.95
CA PHE A 116 -16.47 -12.54 11.15
C PHE A 116 -15.36 -11.76 11.88
N ARG A 117 -15.61 -11.40 13.14
CA ARG A 117 -14.65 -10.65 13.96
C ARG A 117 -13.37 -11.45 14.16
N GLU A 118 -13.46 -12.72 14.55
CA GLU A 118 -12.29 -13.58 14.76
C GLU A 118 -11.44 -13.72 13.49
N LYS A 119 -12.08 -13.87 12.35
CA LYS A 119 -11.40 -14.04 11.06
C LYS A 119 -10.67 -12.77 10.61
N TYR A 120 -11.29 -11.59 10.79
CA TYR A 120 -10.76 -10.33 10.26
C TYR A 120 -10.16 -9.41 11.31
N PHE A 121 -10.11 -9.81 12.59
CA PHE A 121 -9.65 -8.96 13.71
C PHE A 121 -8.36 -8.18 13.40
N ALA A 122 -7.37 -8.84 12.78
CA ALA A 122 -6.07 -8.24 12.47
C ALA A 122 -6.11 -7.08 11.46
N VAL A 123 -7.20 -6.97 10.67
CA VAL A 123 -7.34 -5.96 9.60
C VAL A 123 -8.45 -4.94 9.85
N LEU A 124 -9.25 -5.13 10.92
CA LEU A 124 -10.32 -4.22 11.29
C LEU A 124 -9.79 -3.02 12.10
N SER A 125 -10.38 -1.85 11.89
CA SER A 125 -10.10 -0.68 12.72
C SER A 125 -10.77 -0.81 14.09
N PRO A 126 -10.20 -0.19 15.15
CA PRO A 126 -10.76 -0.30 16.51
C PRO A 126 -12.24 0.11 16.60
N GLY A 127 -12.64 1.16 15.88
CA GLY A 127 -14.03 1.62 15.84
C GLY A 127 -15.00 0.63 15.20
N VAL A 128 -14.55 -0.17 14.23
CA VAL A 128 -15.35 -1.26 13.66
C VAL A 128 -15.49 -2.40 14.67
N VAL A 129 -14.42 -2.74 15.38
CA VAL A 129 -14.45 -3.80 16.41
C VAL A 129 -15.42 -3.45 17.54
N GLU A 130 -15.35 -2.23 18.06
CA GLU A 130 -16.25 -1.75 19.13
C GLU A 130 -17.73 -1.83 18.72
N LYS A 131 -18.05 -1.39 17.50
CA LYS A 131 -19.43 -1.46 16.99
C LYS A 131 -19.90 -2.88 16.73
N LEU A 132 -19.01 -3.78 16.27
CA LEU A 132 -19.34 -5.21 16.11
C LEU A 132 -19.63 -5.86 17.46
N GLU A 133 -18.84 -5.55 18.50
CA GLU A 133 -19.09 -6.01 19.86
C GLU A 133 -20.42 -5.51 20.40
N SER A 134 -20.70 -4.23 20.18
CA SER A 134 -21.98 -3.63 20.54
C SER A 134 -23.15 -4.27 19.78
N ALA A 135 -22.99 -4.61 18.50
CA ALA A 135 -24.00 -5.34 17.74
C ALA A 135 -24.22 -6.76 18.29
N SER A 136 -23.15 -7.50 18.57
CA SER A 136 -23.21 -8.83 19.18
C SER A 136 -23.91 -8.80 20.54
N SER A 137 -23.63 -7.81 21.39
CA SER A 137 -24.34 -7.64 22.67
C SER A 137 -25.83 -7.44 22.48
N SER A 138 -26.25 -6.62 21.51
CA SER A 138 -27.68 -6.45 21.24
C SER A 138 -28.34 -7.68 20.63
N CYS A 139 -27.62 -8.53 19.89
CA CYS A 139 -28.15 -9.84 19.51
C CYS A 139 -28.36 -10.76 20.72
N ILE A 140 -27.50 -10.70 21.75
CA ILE A 140 -27.69 -11.45 23.01
C ILE A 140 -28.95 -10.95 23.71
N ASP A 141 -29.10 -9.63 23.84
CA ASP A 141 -30.28 -9.04 24.48
C ASP A 141 -31.58 -9.43 23.73
N ALA A 142 -31.55 -9.41 22.39
CA ALA A 142 -32.68 -9.87 21.57
C ALA A 142 -33.00 -11.36 21.78
N GLU A 143 -31.98 -12.22 21.87
CA GLU A 143 -32.17 -13.66 22.13
C GLU A 143 -32.79 -13.92 23.51
N LEU A 144 -32.39 -13.14 24.53
CA LEU A 144 -32.91 -13.28 25.89
C LEU A 144 -34.36 -12.84 26.03
N GLU A 145 -34.73 -11.74 25.36
CA GLU A 145 -36.10 -11.18 25.40
C GLU A 145 -37.07 -11.91 24.46
N GLY A 146 -36.55 -12.58 23.42
CA GLY A 146 -37.35 -13.35 22.47
C GLY A 146 -37.81 -12.54 21.25
N PRO A 147 -38.68 -13.11 20.41
CA PRO A 147 -39.05 -12.52 19.13
C PRO A 147 -40.03 -11.35 19.24
N ASP A 148 -40.71 -11.21 20.37
CA ASP A 148 -41.67 -10.14 20.62
C ASP A 148 -40.99 -8.88 21.17
N PHE A 149 -41.75 -7.81 21.36
CA PHE A 149 -41.27 -6.64 22.08
C PHE A 149 -40.88 -7.00 23.54
N PRO A 150 -39.69 -6.61 24.04
CA PRO A 150 -38.74 -5.64 23.49
C PRO A 150 -37.60 -6.21 22.61
N GLY A 151 -37.53 -7.52 22.39
CA GLY A 151 -36.48 -8.18 21.60
C GLY A 151 -36.34 -7.64 20.18
N THR A 152 -37.44 -7.26 19.54
CA THR A 152 -37.44 -6.59 18.23
C THR A 152 -36.70 -5.24 18.24
N GLN A 153 -36.65 -4.51 19.36
CA GLN A 153 -35.88 -3.27 19.46
C GLN A 153 -34.38 -3.54 19.50
N PHE A 154 -33.97 -4.58 20.21
CA PHE A 154 -32.57 -4.95 20.33
C PHE A 154 -32.01 -5.46 18.99
N ILE A 155 -32.80 -6.22 18.22
CA ILE A 155 -32.36 -6.68 16.90
C ILE A 155 -32.33 -5.55 15.87
N ASP A 156 -33.25 -4.59 15.92
CA ASP A 156 -33.20 -3.39 15.08
C ASP A 156 -31.95 -2.54 15.39
N LEU A 157 -31.62 -2.40 16.69
CA LEU A 157 -30.39 -1.74 17.13
C LEU A 157 -29.13 -2.48 16.64
N ALA A 158 -29.12 -3.81 16.70
CA ALA A 158 -28.02 -4.62 16.16
C ALA A 158 -27.87 -4.42 14.65
N PHE A 159 -28.98 -4.43 13.89
CA PHE A 159 -28.98 -4.20 12.46
C PHE A 159 -28.42 -2.82 12.08
N ASN A 160 -28.88 -1.77 12.76
CA ASN A 160 -28.39 -0.41 12.55
C ASN A 160 -26.88 -0.30 12.82
N ARG A 161 -26.38 -0.93 13.89
CA ARG A 161 -24.94 -0.99 14.19
C ARG A 161 -24.14 -1.73 13.11
N ILE A 162 -24.66 -2.83 12.57
CA ILE A 162 -24.04 -3.56 11.45
C ILE A 162 -23.99 -2.68 10.20
N GLU A 163 -25.02 -1.89 9.94
CA GLU A 163 -25.04 -0.94 8.82
C GLU A 163 -24.00 0.18 8.99
N GLU A 164 -23.88 0.73 10.19
CA GLU A 164 -22.82 1.69 10.53
C GLU A 164 -21.43 1.07 10.39
N CYS A 165 -21.22 -0.15 10.90
CA CYS A 165 -19.97 -0.91 10.72
C CYS A 165 -19.62 -1.07 9.24
N THR A 166 -20.61 -1.46 8.43
CA THR A 166 -20.41 -1.68 6.99
C THR A 166 -19.99 -0.39 6.30
N SER A 167 -20.62 0.73 6.66
CA SER A 167 -20.31 2.05 6.11
C SER A 167 -18.91 2.53 6.53
N LEU A 168 -18.55 2.32 7.80
CA LEU A 168 -17.24 2.68 8.33
C LEU A 168 -16.13 1.84 7.68
N LEU A 169 -16.30 0.52 7.64
CA LEU A 169 -15.33 -0.40 7.03
C LEU A 169 -15.15 -0.13 5.54
N LYS A 170 -16.23 0.22 4.84
CA LYS A 170 -16.16 0.64 3.43
C LYS A 170 -15.41 1.96 3.27
N SER A 171 -15.63 2.94 4.14
CA SER A 171 -14.90 4.21 4.13
C SER A 171 -13.40 4.00 4.38
N ASP A 172 -13.05 3.15 5.35
CA ASP A 172 -11.66 2.80 5.67
C ASP A 172 -10.97 2.13 4.46
N PHE A 173 -11.68 1.26 3.76
CA PHE A 173 -11.20 0.60 2.54
C PHE A 173 -11.06 1.58 1.36
N ASP A 174 -12.09 2.39 1.10
CA ASP A 174 -12.10 3.35 -0.01
C ASP A 174 -11.05 4.46 0.19
N GLY A 175 -10.81 4.90 1.42
CA GLY A 175 -9.77 5.87 1.78
C GLY A 175 -8.35 5.39 1.47
N GLN A 176 -8.12 4.08 1.44
CA GLN A 176 -6.86 3.48 1.00
C GLN A 176 -6.76 3.30 -0.52
N ARG A 177 -7.88 3.40 -1.24
CA ARG A 177 -7.93 3.23 -2.69
C ARG A 177 -7.44 4.51 -3.36
N ASN A 178 -6.15 4.57 -3.65
CA ASN A 178 -5.54 5.67 -4.39
C ASN A 178 -5.93 5.62 -5.89
N VAL A 179 -7.22 5.79 -6.20
CA VAL A 179 -7.70 5.87 -7.59
C VAL A 179 -7.52 7.31 -8.06
N LYS A 180 -6.35 7.61 -8.60
CA LYS A 180 -6.23 8.73 -9.53
C LYS A 180 -7.00 8.33 -10.78
N PHE A 181 -8.28 8.70 -10.85
CA PHE A 181 -9.01 8.65 -12.10
C PHE A 181 -8.26 9.58 -13.07
N GLN A 182 -7.53 9.00 -14.02
CA GLN A 182 -7.14 9.77 -15.20
C GLN A 182 -8.43 10.21 -15.86
N ARG A 183 -8.76 11.48 -15.68
CA ARG A 183 -9.83 12.12 -16.42
C ARG A 183 -9.39 12.04 -17.88
N PHE A 184 -9.95 11.08 -18.62
CA PHE A 184 -9.82 11.11 -20.07
C PHE A 184 -10.47 12.42 -20.51
N GLU A 185 -9.63 13.39 -20.88
CA GLU A 185 -10.10 14.59 -21.54
C GLU A 185 -10.75 14.13 -22.84
N ARG A 186 -12.09 14.12 -22.85
CA ARG A 186 -12.86 13.97 -24.07
C ARG A 186 -12.59 15.22 -24.91
N GLY A 187 -11.63 15.08 -25.81
CA GLY A 187 -11.48 15.84 -27.06
C GLY A 187 -11.55 17.36 -26.98
N GLY A 188 -10.42 18.03 -27.15
CA GLY A 188 -10.40 19.46 -27.41
C GLY A 188 -9.03 20.01 -27.76
N ALA A 189 -8.73 20.02 -29.07
CA ALA A 189 -7.66 20.77 -29.74
C ALA A 189 -6.21 20.28 -29.56
N GLN A 190 -5.71 19.63 -30.63
CA GLN A 190 -4.31 19.72 -31.03
C GLN A 190 -3.89 21.20 -31.04
N LYS A 191 -2.96 21.59 -30.16
CA LYS A 191 -2.03 22.68 -30.49
C LYS A 191 -0.84 22.04 -31.18
N GLY A 192 -0.63 22.45 -32.43
CA GLY A 192 0.46 22.00 -33.28
C GLY A 192 1.86 22.27 -32.68
N PRO A 193 2.91 21.75 -33.33
CA PRO A 193 4.27 21.85 -32.81
C PRO A 193 4.70 23.32 -32.69
N PRO A 194 5.53 23.66 -31.70
CA PRO A 194 6.06 25.02 -31.57
C PRO A 194 6.89 25.35 -32.81
N ALA A 195 6.52 26.44 -33.47
CA ALA A 195 7.29 27.00 -34.56
C ALA A 195 8.62 27.54 -34.00
N ASP A 196 9.71 27.16 -34.66
CA ASP A 196 11.02 27.76 -34.49
C ASP A 196 10.93 29.29 -34.64
N SER A 197 11.44 30.01 -33.66
CA SER A 197 12.00 31.34 -33.88
C SER A 197 13.32 31.42 -33.13
N GLU A 198 14.34 30.94 -33.82
CA GLU A 198 15.62 31.61 -34.00
C GLU A 198 15.59 33.10 -33.64
N ASN A 199 16.72 33.57 -33.10
CA ASN A 199 17.16 34.96 -33.00
C ASN A 199 16.99 35.65 -31.64
N GLU A 200 18.03 35.58 -30.80
CA GLU A 200 18.68 36.78 -30.24
C GLU A 200 20.01 36.39 -29.57
N ARG A 201 21.08 36.37 -30.37
CA ARG A 201 22.41 36.75 -29.92
C ARG A 201 22.63 38.20 -30.34
N ARG A 202 22.60 39.13 -29.40
CA ARG A 202 23.43 40.33 -29.38
C ARG A 202 23.74 40.70 -27.93
#